data_AF-A0A1Q4YZZ4-F1
#
_entry.id   AF-A0A1Q4YZZ4-F1
#
_cell.length_a   1.000
_cell.length_b   1.000
_cell.length_c   1.000
_cell.angle_alpha   90.00
_cell.angle_beta   90.00
_cell.angle_gamma   90.00
#
_symmetry.space_group_name_H-M   'P 1'
#
loop_
_entity.id
_entity.type
_entity.pdbx_description
1 polymer ?
#
loop_
_entity_poly.entity_id
_entity_poly.type
_entity_poly.pdbx_seq_one_letter_code
_entity_poly.pdbx_strand_id
1 'polypeptide(L)'
;MTADDSFGRLDDDDYPAYTMGRAAEMLGTTQGFLRAIGEARLITPLRSPGGHRRYSRYQLRIAARARELVDQGTAIESACRIVILEDQLEEAQRINAEYRRGTSKP
;
A
#
# COMPACT_ATOMS: atom_id res chain seq x y z
N MET A 1 19.63 23.76 4.91
CA MET A 1 18.86 22.70 4.24
C MET A 1 19.78 22.11 3.17
N THR A 2 20.60 21.14 3.57
CA THR A 2 21.65 20.53 2.74
C THR A 2 21.03 19.52 1.78
N ALA A 3 21.59 19.39 0.58
CA ALA A 3 21.12 18.53 -0.51
C ALA A 3 21.07 17.02 -0.17
N ASP A 4 21.57 16.62 1.00
CA ASP A 4 21.66 15.25 1.50
C ASP A 4 20.28 14.66 1.90
N ASP A 5 19.33 15.51 2.31
CA ASP A 5 17.98 15.12 2.74
C ASP A 5 17.02 14.86 1.54
N SER A 6 17.49 15.14 0.33
CA SER A 6 16.68 15.02 -0.91
C SER A 6 16.64 13.59 -1.44
N PHE A 7 17.72 12.83 -1.23
CA PHE A 7 17.85 11.44 -1.71
C PHE A 7 17.20 10.43 -0.78
N GLY A 8 17.15 10.68 0.54
CA GLY A 8 16.44 9.80 1.49
C GLY A 8 14.95 9.64 1.20
N ARG A 9 14.32 10.66 0.62
CA ARG A 9 12.90 10.62 0.19
C ARG A 9 12.67 9.72 -1.03
N LEU A 10 13.72 9.35 -1.77
CA LEU A 10 13.61 8.45 -2.92
C LEU A 10 13.52 6.99 -2.50
N ASP A 11 14.05 6.65 -1.33
CA ASP A 11 14.01 5.30 -0.74
C ASP A 11 12.90 5.15 0.31
N ASP A 12 12.24 6.27 0.67
CA ASP A 12 11.05 6.27 1.50
C ASP A 12 9.86 5.64 0.74
N ASP A 13 9.52 4.41 1.12
CA ASP A 13 8.43 3.63 0.54
C ASP A 13 7.05 4.26 0.76
N ASP A 14 6.92 5.16 1.75
CA ASP A 14 5.70 5.89 2.08
C ASP A 14 5.61 7.27 1.41
N TYR A 15 6.69 7.74 0.77
CA TYR A 15 6.68 8.99 0.04
C TYR A 15 5.73 8.92 -1.18
N PRO A 16 4.72 9.80 -1.29
CA PRO A 16 3.66 9.67 -2.28
C PRO A 16 4.06 10.25 -3.65
N ALA A 17 5.03 9.61 -4.31
CA ALA A 17 5.61 10.06 -5.57
C ALA A 17 4.71 9.85 -6.80
N TYR A 18 3.82 8.86 -6.77
CA TYR A 18 3.14 8.39 -7.99
C TYR A 18 1.79 9.07 -8.20
N THR A 19 1.56 9.57 -9.40
CA THR A 19 0.24 10.08 -9.81
C THR A 19 -0.71 8.93 -10.13
N MET A 20 -2.01 9.22 -10.15
CA MET A 20 -3.07 8.28 -10.54
C MET A 20 -2.78 7.53 -11.84
N GLY A 21 -2.45 8.26 -12.91
CA GLY A 21 -2.19 7.66 -14.23
C GLY A 21 -0.96 6.76 -14.21
N ARG A 22 0.13 7.23 -13.57
CA ARG A 22 1.36 6.45 -13.48
C ARG A 22 1.19 5.19 -12.63
N ALA A 23 0.46 5.30 -11.52
CA ALA A 23 0.12 4.17 -10.67
C ALA A 23 -0.69 3.10 -11.45
N ALA A 24 -1.70 3.53 -12.21
CA ALA A 24 -2.53 2.62 -13.01
C ALA A 24 -1.70 1.89 -14.08
N GLU A 25 -0.83 2.64 -14.79
CA GLU A 25 0.08 2.09 -15.79
C GLU A 25 1.05 1.06 -15.19
N MET A 26 1.72 1.40 -14.08
CA MET A 26 2.68 0.51 -13.42
C MET A 26 2.05 -0.80 -12.94
N LEU A 27 0.78 -0.76 -12.56
CA LEU A 27 0.04 -1.91 -12.06
C LEU A 27 -0.72 -2.66 -13.18
N GLY A 28 -0.62 -2.23 -14.44
CA GLY A 28 -1.37 -2.84 -15.54
C GLY A 28 -2.88 -2.80 -15.32
N THR A 29 -3.39 -1.74 -14.69
CA THR A 29 -4.80 -1.62 -14.28
C THR A 29 -5.39 -0.29 -14.73
N THR A 30 -6.67 -0.07 -14.43
CA THR A 30 -7.37 1.18 -14.77
C THR A 30 -7.31 2.18 -13.62
N GLN A 31 -7.48 3.47 -13.95
CA GLN A 31 -7.72 4.47 -12.90
C GLN A 31 -9.02 4.18 -12.13
N GLY A 32 -10.03 3.55 -12.76
CA GLY A 32 -11.26 3.15 -12.09
C GLY A 32 -11.00 2.15 -10.96
N PHE A 33 -10.13 1.16 -11.19
CA PHE A 33 -9.73 0.20 -10.18
C PHE A 33 -9.09 0.87 -8.96
N LEU A 34 -8.14 1.78 -9.17
CA LEU A 34 -7.49 2.53 -8.08
C LEU A 34 -8.45 3.45 -7.30
N ARG A 35 -9.55 3.91 -7.93
CA ARG A 35 -10.62 4.63 -7.22
C ARG A 35 -11.44 3.66 -6.38
N ALA A 36 -11.85 2.53 -6.96
CA ALA A 36 -12.67 1.51 -6.30
C ALA A 36 -11.97 0.96 -5.04
N ILE A 37 -10.70 0.58 -5.11
CA ILE A 37 -9.97 0.11 -3.91
C ILE A 37 -9.80 1.21 -2.85
N GLY A 38 -9.75 2.48 -3.26
CA GLY A 38 -9.72 3.61 -2.34
C GLY A 38 -11.08 3.86 -1.68
N GLU A 39 -12.19 3.63 -2.39
CA GLU A 39 -13.55 3.67 -1.85
C GLU A 39 -13.79 2.53 -0.85
N ALA A 40 -13.28 1.34 -1.16
CA ALA A 40 -13.22 0.19 -0.26
C ALA A 40 -12.23 0.35 0.90
N ARG A 41 -11.60 1.54 1.04
CA ARG A 41 -10.65 1.91 2.11
C ARG A 41 -9.41 1.02 2.23
N LEU A 42 -9.05 0.28 1.18
CA LEU A 42 -7.79 -0.46 1.16
C LEU A 42 -6.58 0.47 1.20
N ILE A 43 -6.66 1.60 0.48
CA ILE A 43 -5.62 2.63 0.47
C ILE A 43 -6.24 4.02 0.61
N THR A 44 -5.58 4.88 1.37
CA THR A 44 -5.96 6.30 1.49
C THR A 44 -4.84 7.16 0.88
N PRO A 45 -4.96 7.55 -0.41
CA PRO A 45 -3.91 8.32 -1.07
C PRO A 45 -3.85 9.74 -0.51
N LEU A 46 -2.63 10.28 -0.40
CA LEU A 46 -2.44 11.70 -0.15
C LEU A 46 -3.00 12.50 -1.33
N ARG A 47 -3.44 13.73 -1.08
CA ARG A 47 -3.79 14.67 -2.14
C ARG A 47 -2.73 15.75 -2.25
N SER A 48 -2.26 16.00 -3.47
CA SER A 48 -1.45 17.17 -3.77
C SER A 48 -2.25 18.46 -3.53
N PRO A 49 -1.60 19.64 -3.45
CA PRO A 49 -2.30 20.93 -3.38
C PRO A 49 -3.35 21.15 -4.47
N GLY A 50 -3.11 20.63 -5.68
CA GLY A 50 -4.08 20.65 -6.79
C GLY A 50 -5.19 19.58 -6.71
N GLY A 51 -5.33 18.88 -5.59
CA GLY A 51 -6.39 17.88 -5.37
C GLY A 51 -6.16 16.49 -5.98
N HIS A 52 -5.11 16.31 -6.78
CA HIS A 52 -4.78 15.02 -7.38
C HIS A 52 -4.31 13.99 -6.35
N ARG A 53 -4.79 12.75 -6.49
CA ARG A 53 -4.36 11.60 -5.68
C ARG A 53 -2.88 11.29 -5.96
N ARG A 54 -2.15 11.02 -4.88
CA ARG A 54 -0.74 10.67 -4.86
C ARG A 54 -0.57 9.39 -4.06
N TYR A 55 0.21 8.47 -4.61
CA TYR A 55 0.40 7.13 -4.10
C TYR A 55 1.86 6.89 -3.74
N SER A 56 2.09 6.20 -2.63
CA SER A 56 3.41 5.73 -2.23
C SER A 56 3.73 4.35 -2.84
N ARG A 57 4.99 3.91 -2.77
CA ARG A 57 5.35 2.55 -3.25
C ARG A 57 4.64 1.48 -2.43
N TYR A 58 4.57 1.67 -1.12
CA TYR A 58 3.82 0.79 -0.22
C TYR A 58 2.36 0.62 -0.67
N GLN A 59 1.67 1.73 -0.97
CA GLN A 59 0.30 1.70 -1.45
C GLN A 59 0.15 0.99 -2.80
N LEU A 60 1.14 1.10 -3.70
CA LEU A 60 1.12 0.36 -4.97
C LEU A 60 1.32 -1.15 -4.76
N ARG A 61 2.15 -1.58 -3.80
CA ARG A 61 2.31 -3.00 -3.44
C ARG A 61 0.98 -3.59 -2.94
N ILE A 62 0.29 -2.89 -2.05
CA ILE A 62 -1.05 -3.28 -1.57
C ILE A 62 -2.06 -3.36 -2.73
N ALA A 63 -2.06 -2.36 -3.61
CA ALA A 63 -2.96 -2.33 -4.76
C ALA A 63 -2.68 -3.47 -5.76
N ALA A 64 -1.41 -3.84 -5.94
CA ALA A 64 -1.02 -4.99 -6.77
C ALA A 64 -1.59 -6.30 -6.20
N ARG A 65 -1.48 -6.51 -4.88
CA ARG A 65 -2.05 -7.70 -4.23
C ARG A 65 -3.56 -7.78 -4.40
N ALA A 66 -4.28 -6.67 -4.22
CA ALA A 66 -5.72 -6.65 -4.46
C ALA A 66 -6.06 -6.92 -5.93
N ARG A 67 -5.23 -6.45 -6.87
CA ARG A 67 -5.42 -6.69 -8.30
C ARG A 67 -5.31 -8.18 -8.63
N GLU A 68 -4.31 -8.87 -8.10
CA GLU A 68 -4.14 -10.33 -8.27
C GLU A 68 -5.39 -11.11 -7.85
N LEU A 69 -5.95 -10.78 -6.68
CA LEU A 69 -7.16 -11.45 -6.17
C LEU A 69 -8.37 -11.19 -7.07
N VAL A 70 -8.51 -9.96 -7.58
CA VAL A 70 -9.59 -9.60 -8.51
C VAL A 70 -9.43 -10.31 -9.84
N ASP A 71 -8.21 -10.45 -10.34
CA ASP A 71 -7.93 -11.21 -11.56
C ASP A 71 -8.22 -12.71 -11.42
N GLN A 72 -8.20 -13.24 -10.19
CA GLN A 72 -8.64 -14.59 -9.87
C GLN A 72 -10.16 -14.72 -9.71
N GLY A 73 -10.92 -13.65 -9.93
CA GLY A 73 -12.38 -13.62 -9.84
C GLY A 73 -12.95 -13.18 -8.49
N THR A 74 -12.11 -12.71 -7.57
CA THR A 74 -12.57 -12.17 -6.28
C THR A 74 -13.23 -10.81 -6.47
N ALA A 75 -14.38 -10.57 -5.84
CA ALA A 75 -14.99 -9.24 -5.82
C ALA A 75 -14.05 -8.21 -5.15
N ILE A 76 -14.03 -6.96 -5.66
CA ILE A 76 -13.11 -5.91 -5.18
C ILE A 76 -13.19 -5.72 -3.66
N GLU A 77 -14.40 -5.62 -3.10
CA GLU A 77 -14.61 -5.49 -1.65
C GLU A 77 -13.99 -6.65 -0.86
N SER A 78 -14.18 -7.89 -1.34
CA SER A 78 -13.61 -9.08 -0.73
C SER A 78 -12.09 -9.10 -0.86
N ALA A 79 -11.54 -8.74 -2.02
CA ALA A 79 -10.10 -8.63 -2.24
C ALA A 79 -9.48 -7.59 -1.29
N CYS A 80 -10.07 -6.40 -1.19
CA CYS A 80 -9.65 -5.37 -0.23
C CYS A 80 -9.68 -5.88 1.20
N ARG A 81 -10.73 -6.61 1.59
CA ARG A 81 -10.83 -7.17 2.94
C ARG A 81 -9.76 -8.23 3.21
N ILE A 82 -9.48 -9.10 2.25
CA ILE A 82 -8.43 -10.11 2.34
C ILE A 82 -7.08 -9.44 2.57
N VAL A 83 -6.71 -8.46 1.74
CA VAL A 83 -5.40 -7.78 1.86
C VAL A 83 -5.24 -7.07 3.21
N ILE A 84 -6.29 -6.41 3.71
CA ILE A 84 -6.25 -5.81 5.05
C ILE A 84 -6.01 -6.87 6.14
N LEU A 85 -6.61 -8.05 6.01
CA LEU A 85 -6.42 -9.13 6.98
C LEU A 85 -5.05 -9.78 6.86
N GLU A 86 -4.50 -9.91 5.65
CA GLU A 86 -3.13 -10.38 5.40
C GLU A 86 -2.12 -9.45 6.12
N ASP A 87 -2.27 -8.13 5.96
CA ASP A 87 -1.41 -7.12 6.61
C ASP A 87 -1.51 -7.18 8.15
N GLN A 88 -2.75 -7.25 8.68
CA GLN A 88 -2.97 -7.40 10.12
C GLN A 88 -2.39 -8.70 10.68
N LEU A 89 -2.44 -9.79 9.91
CA LEU A 89 -1.90 -11.07 10.31
C LEU A 89 -0.37 -11.04 10.35
N GLU A 90 0.26 -10.45 9.34
CA GLU A 90 1.73 -10.27 9.31
C GLU A 90 2.21 -9.45 10.50
N GLU A 91 1.54 -8.33 10.80
CA GLU A 91 1.85 -7.49 11.95
C GLU A 91 1.73 -8.25 13.27
N ALA A 92 0.62 -8.96 13.46
CA ALA A 92 0.39 -9.76 14.66
C ALA A 92 1.45 -10.87 14.83
N GLN A 93 1.85 -11.51 13.73
CA GLN A 93 2.91 -12.53 13.75
C GLN A 93 4.27 -11.93 14.11
N ARG A 94 4.61 -10.74 13.58
CA ARG A 94 5.85 -10.02 13.92
C ARG A 94 5.92 -9.69 15.40
N ILE A 95 4.86 -9.09 15.94
CA ILE A 95 4.74 -8.74 17.36
C ILE A 95 4.89 -10.00 18.24
N ASN A 96 4.19 -11.10 17.88
CA ASN A 96 4.29 -12.36 18.61
C ASN A 96 5.71 -12.95 18.59
N ALA A 97 6.43 -12.85 17.46
CA ALA A 97 7.80 -13.31 17.36
C ALA A 97 8.76 -12.48 18.23
N GLU A 98 8.55 -11.16 18.32
CA GLU A 98 9.30 -10.27 19.20
C GLU A 98 9.04 -10.59 20.68
N TYR A 99 7.79 -10.78 21.08
CA TYR A 99 7.46 -11.20 22.45
C TYR A 99 8.13 -12.54 22.80
N ARG A 100 8.05 -13.55 21.92
CA ARG A 100 8.69 -14.86 22.15
C ARG A 100 10.21 -14.75 22.31
N ARG A 101 10.87 -13.88 21.53
CA ARG A 101 12.31 -13.60 21.65
C ARG A 101 12.64 -12.90 22.97
N GLY A 102 11.82 -11.96 23.41
CA GLY A 102 11.97 -11.25 24.68
C GLY A 102 11.79 -12.15 25.91
N THR A 103 10.84 -13.08 25.87
CA THR A 103 10.58 -14.06 26.95
C THR A 103 11.60 -15.19 27.02
N SER A 104 12.39 -15.40 25.97
CA SER A 104 13.38 -16.49 25.88
C SER A 104 14.80 -16.06 26.33
N LYS A 105 14.97 -14.84 26.83
CA LYS A 105 16.22 -14.37 27.41
C LYS A 105 16.21 -14.67 28.93
N PRO A 106 17.14 -15.50 29.44
CA PRO A 106 17.22 -15.82 30.87
C PRO A 106 17.63 -14.61 31.72
#